data_AF-A0A842XH70-F1
#
_entry.id   AF-A0A842XH70-F1
#
_cell.length_a   1.000
_cell.length_b   1.000
_cell.length_c   1.000
_cell.angle_alpha   90.00
_cell.angle_beta   90.00
_cell.angle_gamma   90.00
#
_symmetry.space_group_name_H-M   'P 1'
#
loop_
_entity.id
_entity.type
_entity.pdbx_description
1 polymer ?
#
loop_
_entity_poly.entity_id
_entity_poly.type
_entity_poly.pdbx_seq_one_letter_code
_entity_poly.pdbx_strand_id
1 'polypeptide(L)' 'MSKAIAMAKMFASEWSNAAIDEVMQWQGAFGYTRECPDQAAWRAIRSFAWAEGSKEIMRVIVSRELLGKEYISYK' A
#
# COMPACT_ATOMS: atom_id res chain seq x y z
N MET A 1 -5.30 17.65 2.12
CA MET A 1 -4.64 16.45 2.69
C MET A 1 -3.16 16.65 2.45
N SER A 2 -2.33 16.78 3.49
CA SER A 2 -0.95 17.28 3.30
C SER A 2 -0.10 16.31 2.48
N LYS A 3 0.80 16.84 1.63
CA LYS A 3 1.78 16.07 0.85
C LYS A 3 2.49 15.00 1.69
N ALA A 4 2.87 15.36 2.92
CA ALA A 4 3.54 14.47 3.86
C ALA A 4 2.69 13.24 4.24
N ILE A 5 1.38 13.42 4.45
CA ILE A 5 0.47 12.31 4.79
C ILE A 5 0.33 11.35 3.61
N ALA A 6 0.18 11.87 2.38
CA ALA A 6 0.09 11.03 1.19
C ALA A 6 1.38 10.22 0.94
N MET A 7 2.55 10.84 1.12
CA MET A 7 3.84 10.14 1.04
C MET A 7 3.99 9.09 2.13
N ALA A 8 3.63 9.42 3.38
CA ALA A 8 3.71 8.50 4.51
C ALA A 8 2.81 7.27 4.33
N LYS A 9 1.57 7.47 3.89
CA LYS A 9 0.64 6.36 3.60
C LYS A 9 1.18 5.46 2.48
N MET A 10 1.64 6.05 1.38
CA MET A 10 2.19 5.28 0.25
C MET A 10 3.37 4.42 0.70
N PHE A 11 4.32 5.02 1.44
CA PHE A 11 5.48 4.31 1.97
C PHE A 11 5.09 3.18 2.93
N ALA A 12 4.22 3.46 3.91
CA ALA A 12 3.79 2.46 4.89
C ALA A 12 3.06 1.28 4.22
N SER A 13 2.20 1.54 3.23
CA SER A 13 1.50 0.50 2.47
C SER A 13 2.47 -0.35 1.66
N GLU A 14 3.44 0.25 0.96
CA GLU A 14 4.43 -0.51 0.16
C GLU A 14 5.35 -1.34 1.07
N TRP A 15 5.85 -0.76 2.15
CA TRP A 15 6.73 -1.44 3.09
C TRP A 15 6.03 -2.62 3.79
N SER A 16 4.81 -2.41 4.29
CA SER A 16 4.05 -3.48 4.95
C SER A 16 3.73 -4.63 4.01
N ASN A 17 3.40 -4.36 2.74
CA ASN A 17 3.20 -5.40 1.72
C ASN A 17 4.48 -6.22 1.50
N ALA A 18 5.63 -5.56 1.35
CA ALA A 18 6.90 -6.25 1.15
C ALA A 18 7.27 -7.14 2.34
N ALA A 19 7.12 -6.61 3.57
CA ALA A 19 7.43 -7.34 4.79
C ALA A 19 6.54 -8.58 4.96
N ILE A 20 5.23 -8.47 4.76
CA ILE A 20 4.34 -9.62 4.90
C ILE A 20 4.54 -10.65 3.79
N ASP A 21 4.89 -10.23 2.57
CA ASP A 21 5.19 -11.16 1.48
C ASP A 21 6.45 -11.99 1.77
N GLU A 22 7.47 -11.41 2.40
CA GLU A 22 8.67 -12.14 2.85
C GLU A 22 8.33 -13.17 3.94
N VAL A 23 7.52 -12.79 4.92
CA VAL A 23 7.03 -13.72 5.96
C VAL A 23 6.28 -14.90 5.33
N MET A 24 5.38 -14.61 4.39
CA MET A 24 4.59 -15.64 3.70
C MET A 24 5.49 -16.57 2.86
N GLN A 25 6.57 -16.04 2.28
CA GLN A 25 7.56 -16.82 1.54
C GLN A 25 8.31 -17.80 2.45
N TRP A 26 8.63 -17.43 3.69
CA TRP A 26 9.24 -18.32 4.68
C TRP A 26 8.28 -19.42 5.16
N GLN A 27 6.99 -19.08 5.29
CA GLN A 27 5.94 -20.03 5.67
C GLN A 27 5.65 -21.07 4.56
N GLY A 28 5.98 -20.76 3.29
CA GLY A 28 5.77 -21.66 2.16
C GLY A 28 4.29 -22.03 1.97
N ALA A 29 4.01 -23.31 1.70
CA ALA A 29 2.64 -23.80 1.48
C ALA A 29 1.73 -23.57 2.71
N PHE A 30 2.29 -23.64 3.93
CA PHE A 30 1.55 -23.43 5.16
C PHE A 30 1.00 -22.01 5.27
N GLY A 31 1.73 -21.00 4.75
CA GLY A 31 1.28 -19.61 4.75
C GLY A 31 -0.07 -19.39 4.05
N TYR A 32 -0.44 -20.25 3.09
CA TYR A 32 -1.71 -20.13 2.38
C TYR A 32 -2.92 -20.72 3.13
N THR A 33 -2.69 -21.49 4.20
CA THR A 33 -3.78 -22.13 4.94
C THR A 33 -4.38 -21.16 5.97
N ARG A 34 -5.60 -21.47 6.44
CA ARG A 34 -6.25 -20.69 7.51
C ARG A 34 -5.68 -20.97 8.91
N GLU A 35 -4.81 -21.97 9.02
CA GLU A 35 -4.13 -22.35 10.27
C GLU A 35 -2.90 -21.47 10.52
N CYS A 36 -2.34 -20.87 9.46
CA CYS A 36 -1.30 -19.87 9.60
C CYS A 36 -1.89 -18.56 10.17
N PRO A 37 -1.44 -18.10 11.34
CA PRO A 37 -1.95 -16.88 11.95
C PRO A 37 -1.66 -15.63 11.10
N ASP A 38 -0.55 -15.63 10.38
CA ASP A 38 -0.08 -14.50 9.56
C ASP A 38 -0.93 -14.31 8.29
N GLN A 39 -1.66 -15.35 7.86
CA GLN A 39 -2.51 -15.30 6.66
C GLN A 39 -3.62 -14.25 6.77
N ALA A 40 -4.15 -14.02 7.98
CA ALA A 40 -5.14 -12.97 8.21
C ALA A 40 -4.53 -11.57 8.05
N ALA A 41 -3.31 -11.36 8.56
CA ALA A 41 -2.58 -10.12 8.41
C ALA A 41 -2.22 -9.85 6.94
N TRP A 42 -1.79 -10.88 6.21
CA TRP A 42 -1.51 -10.78 4.76
C TRP A 42 -2.73 -10.28 3.98
N ARG A 43 -3.91 -10.83 4.24
CA ARG A 43 -5.16 -10.36 3.61
C ARG A 43 -5.50 -8.92 3.98
N ALA A 44 -5.32 -8.54 5.24
CA ALA A 44 -5.59 -7.18 5.72
C ALA A 44 -4.66 -6.15 5.06
N ILE A 45 -3.35 -6.43 5.02
CA ILE A 45 -2.34 -5.52 4.46
C ILE A 45 -2.54 -5.28 2.96
N ARG A 46 -3.00 -6.29 2.22
CA ARG A 46 -3.35 -6.15 0.80
C ARG A 46 -4.45 -5.11 0.56
N SER A 47 -5.37 -4.92 1.51
CA SER A 47 -6.46 -3.94 1.38
C SER A 47 -5.96 -2.50 1.35
N PHE A 48 -4.85 -2.18 2.03
CA PHE A 48 -4.29 -0.83 2.10
C PHE A 48 -3.80 -0.29 0.77
N ALA A 49 -3.48 -1.17 -0.17
CA ALA A 49 -3.03 -0.78 -1.49
C ALA A 49 -4.21 -0.40 -2.42
N TRP A 50 -5.44 -0.80 -2.11
CA TRP A 50 -6.58 -0.74 -3.03
C TRP A 50 -7.78 -0.02 -2.40
N ALA A 51 -8.30 -0.54 -1.28
CA ALA A 51 -9.55 -0.07 -0.67
C ALA A 51 -9.42 1.31 -0.01
N GLU A 52 -8.28 1.55 0.65
CA GLU A 52 -8.09 2.78 1.44
C GLU A 52 -7.37 3.90 0.66
N GLY A 53 -7.31 3.78 -0.66
CA GLY A 53 -6.62 4.71 -1.55
C GLY A 53 -5.32 4.10 -2.09
N SER A 54 -5.28 3.93 -3.42
CA SER A 54 -4.16 3.28 -4.08
C SER A 54 -2.91 4.15 -4.18
N LYS A 55 -1.77 3.51 -4.45
CA LYS A 55 -0.49 4.20 -4.67
C LYS A 55 -0.58 5.22 -5.81
N GLU A 56 -1.34 4.93 -6.86
CA GLU A 56 -1.58 5.83 -7.99
C GLU A 56 -2.29 7.10 -7.51
N ILE A 57 -3.33 6.97 -6.68
CA ILE A 57 -4.03 8.12 -6.12
C ILE A 57 -3.13 8.93 -5.19
N MET A 58 -2.32 8.28 -4.35
CA MET A 58 -1.35 8.97 -3.50
C MET A 58 -0.34 9.77 -4.32
N ARG A 59 0.17 9.21 -5.43
CA ARG A 59 1.05 9.93 -6.36
C ARG A 59 0.35 11.14 -6.98
N VAL A 60 -0.91 11.01 -7.39
CA VAL A 60 -1.68 12.15 -7.92
C VAL A 60 -1.79 13.28 -6.88
N ILE A 61 -2.04 12.95 -5.61
CA ILE A 61 -2.11 13.94 -4.52
C ILE A 61 -0.74 14.63 -4.34
N VAL A 62 0.34 13.86 -4.29
CA VAL A 62 1.70 14.40 -4.15
C VAL A 62 2.07 15.28 -5.36
N SER A 63 1.78 14.83 -6.58
CA SER A 63 2.07 15.60 -7.80
C SER A 63 1.29 16.90 -7.87
N ARG A 64 0.03 16.95 -7.45
CA ARG A 64 -0.76 18.20 -7.37
C ARG A 64 -0.18 19.21 -6.39
N GLU A 65 0.36 18.74 -5.27
CA GLU A 65 1.02 19.59 -4.27
C GLU A 65 2.39 20.09 -4.76
N LEU A 66 3.10 19.31 -5.58
CA LEU A 66 4.42 19.67 -6.10
C LEU A 66 4.37 20.54 -7.38
N LEU A 67 3.47 20.22 -8.31
CA LEU A 67 3.40 20.80 -9.65
C LEU A 67 2.28 21.85 -9.79
N GLY A 68 1.46 22.03 -8.75
CA GLY A 68 0.35 22.97 -8.73
C GLY A 68 -1.00 22.32 -9.09
N LYS A 69 -2.08 23.01 -8.74
CA LYS A 69 -3.46 22.49 -8.83
C LYS A 69 -3.96 22.26 -10.26
N GLU A 70 -3.36 22.93 -11.25
CA GLU A 70 -3.68 22.77 -12.66
C GLU A 70 -3.09 21.49 -13.26
N TYR A 71 -2.17 20.83 -12.56
CA TYR A 71 -1.58 19.57 -12.99
C TYR A 71 -2.62 18.44 -12.95
N ILE A 72 -2.98 17.94 -14.13
CA ILE A 72 -3.85 16.78 -14.32
C ILE A 72 -2.98 15.63 -14.82
N SER A 73 -2.77 14.62 -13.99
CA SER A 73 -1.90 13.47 -14.28
C SER A 73 -2.39 12.56 -15.43
N TYR A 74 -3.63 12.74 -15.89
CA TYR A 74 -4.33 11.83 -16.79
C TYR A 74 -5.10 12.58 -17.89
N LYS A 75 -4.62 13.78 -18.26
CA LYS A 75 -4.98 14.44 -19.51
C LYS A 75 -3.94 14.14 -20.56
#